data_AF-A0A1W6BGF1-F1
#
_entry.id   AF-A0A1W6BGF1-F1
#
_cell.length_a   1.000
_cell.length_b   1.000
_cell.length_c   1.000
_cell.angle_alpha   90.00
_cell.angle_beta   90.00
_cell.angle_gamma   90.00
#
_symmetry.space_group_name_H-M   'P 1'
#
loop_
_entity.id
_entity.type
_entity.pdbx_description
1 polymer ?
#
loop_
_entity_poly.entity_id
_entity_poly.type
_entity_poly.pdbx_seq_one_letter_code
_entity_poly.pdbx_strand_id
1 'polypeptide(L)'
;MKKKKIKKKKSKKNKVIKSKKRIKSFKNNKKIKKKSNKTKTKKTKKTKKIKKRKIKYAKNIISTPKKSESLILKTIRVQETLKSKFTFKFNINLLAIDKAIAKFFQKIDQKIVEYREIKAEEKRRIKLEKLEIAQKQKLLLQKQKKEDEENKLKLKQKELREEERLEKERAKDIKIFLRKEQALIRKEQAERQKKFLQEIKLERQIEKFRIREIKELEKLEKIALKEKRDDYSGLQERIEKLKNKYQQLRDQKIRERVEALGVEIQEGDDRETLLKKEREYNIARQKIELALESFYRSANSLVFQLNKRYITKHMSILRCIDRRFETGEIFIKWDETIDDEWLILIYIKDNSPDKGIIIEDKSNEEKNLSYEYKPSEIFKASDMMVDSLTQLIARKRSKKN
;
A
#
# COMPACT_ATOMS: atom_id res chain seq x y z
N MET A 1 37.32 65.42 34.97
CA MET A 1 36.46 64.59 35.85
C MET A 1 36.75 63.11 35.62
N LYS A 2 37.17 62.40 36.66
CA LYS A 2 37.38 60.94 36.68
C LYS A 2 36.03 60.23 36.79
N LYS A 3 35.75 59.22 35.97
CA LYS A 3 34.94 58.06 36.41
C LYS A 3 35.58 56.75 35.97
N LYS A 4 35.62 55.84 36.94
CA LYS A 4 36.45 54.65 37.07
C LYS A 4 35.95 53.45 36.25
N LYS A 5 36.94 52.65 35.84
CA LYS A 5 36.92 51.24 35.42
C LYS A 5 35.92 50.35 36.18
N ILE A 6 35.25 49.45 35.44
CA ILE A 6 35.01 48.05 35.88
C ILE A 6 35.24 47.11 34.67
N LYS A 7 36.42 46.48 34.62
CA LYS A 7 36.71 45.31 33.78
C LYS A 7 36.14 44.07 34.48
N LYS A 8 35.14 43.39 33.91
CA LYS A 8 34.70 42.06 34.39
C LYS A 8 35.63 40.96 33.88
N LYS A 9 36.14 40.18 34.84
CA LYS A 9 37.08 39.06 34.72
C LYS A 9 36.52 37.94 33.84
N LYS A 10 37.29 37.47 32.85
CA LYS A 10 37.11 36.16 32.21
C LYS A 10 37.52 35.07 33.21
N SER A 11 36.57 34.26 33.66
CA SER A 11 36.85 33.08 34.48
C SER A 11 37.39 31.94 33.61
N LYS A 12 38.69 31.67 33.71
CA LYS A 12 39.30 30.40 33.30
C LYS A 12 38.87 29.32 34.29
N LYS A 13 38.19 28.26 33.83
CA LYS A 13 38.13 26.97 34.54
C LYS A 13 38.33 25.81 33.57
N ASN A 14 39.57 25.33 33.56
CA ASN A 14 40.10 23.97 33.47
C ASN A 14 39.46 22.96 32.49
N LYS A 15 40.12 22.77 31.35
CA LYS A 15 40.10 21.52 30.56
C LYS A 15 40.78 20.42 31.39
N VAL A 16 40.00 19.44 31.86
CA VAL A 16 40.55 18.20 32.42
C VAL A 16 40.98 17.31 31.26
N ILE A 17 42.29 17.21 31.06
CA ILE A 17 42.95 16.17 30.26
C ILE A 17 42.98 14.90 31.12
N LYS A 18 42.31 13.82 30.70
CA LYS A 18 42.51 12.48 31.27
C LYS A 18 42.93 11.50 30.17
N SER A 19 44.25 11.33 30.13
CA SER A 19 45.07 10.14 29.86
C SER A 19 44.57 9.05 28.89
N LYS A 20 45.34 8.89 27.80
CA LYS A 20 45.47 7.64 27.04
C LYS A 20 45.91 6.49 27.96
N LYS A 21 45.16 5.37 27.97
CA LYS A 21 45.67 4.06 28.40
C LYS A 21 45.23 2.94 27.44
N ARG A 22 46.24 2.47 26.70
CA ARG A 22 46.52 1.13 26.12
C ARG A 22 45.35 0.27 25.61
N ILE A 23 45.33 0.12 24.30
CA ILE A 23 44.75 -1.00 23.55
C ILE A 23 45.46 -2.28 24.01
N LYS A 24 44.74 -3.22 24.65
CA LYS A 24 45.16 -4.62 24.78
C LYS A 24 44.51 -5.41 23.65
N SER A 25 45.33 -5.93 22.77
CA SER A 25 44.97 -6.92 21.76
C SER A 25 44.54 -8.22 22.44
N PHE A 26 43.31 -8.68 22.19
CA PHE A 26 42.93 -10.06 22.44
C PHE A 26 43.06 -10.83 21.14
N LYS A 27 44.15 -11.60 21.04
CA LYS A 27 44.36 -12.62 20.02
C LYS A 27 43.36 -13.77 20.22
N ASN A 28 42.86 -14.24 19.09
CA ASN A 28 42.06 -15.43 18.84
C ASN A 28 42.38 -16.62 19.75
N ASN A 29 41.34 -17.34 20.19
CA ASN A 29 41.35 -18.79 20.09
C ASN A 29 39.94 -19.43 20.21
N LYS A 30 39.75 -20.45 19.37
CA LYS A 30 38.78 -21.58 19.43
C LYS A 30 37.45 -21.48 18.66
N LYS A 31 37.58 -21.92 17.40
CA LYS A 31 36.89 -23.05 16.73
C LYS A 31 35.35 -23.02 16.65
N ILE A 32 34.93 -22.78 15.41
CA ILE A 32 33.69 -23.20 14.76
C ILE A 32 33.35 -24.67 15.09
N LYS A 33 32.12 -24.91 15.58
CA LYS A 33 31.40 -26.16 15.33
C LYS A 33 29.99 -25.83 14.84
N LYS A 34 29.79 -26.06 13.53
CA LYS A 34 28.48 -26.15 12.89
C LYS A 34 27.61 -27.16 13.66
N LYS A 35 26.41 -26.77 14.09
CA LYS A 35 25.37 -27.74 14.46
C LYS A 35 24.30 -27.72 13.39
N SER A 36 24.25 -28.84 12.68
CA SER A 36 23.25 -29.19 11.67
C SER A 36 21.87 -29.35 12.31
N ASN A 37 20.84 -28.94 11.58
CA ASN A 37 19.47 -29.36 11.82
C ASN A 37 19.35 -30.86 11.56
N LYS A 38 18.89 -31.62 12.56
CA LYS A 38 18.15 -32.87 12.36
C LYS A 38 17.09 -32.98 13.45
N THR A 39 15.85 -32.75 13.05
CA THR A 39 14.64 -33.23 13.73
C THR A 39 14.74 -34.74 13.97
N LYS A 40 14.46 -35.19 15.18
CA LYS A 40 13.75 -36.47 15.44
C LYS A 40 13.15 -36.45 16.86
N THR A 41 11.83 -36.58 16.83
CA THR A 41 10.86 -36.78 17.92
C THR A 41 11.27 -37.80 19.00
N LYS A 42 10.89 -37.55 20.26
CA LYS A 42 10.12 -38.52 21.09
C LYS A 42 9.68 -37.92 22.45
N LYS A 43 8.35 -37.83 22.60
CA LYS A 43 7.48 -38.05 23.77
C LYS A 43 8.08 -37.85 25.17
N THR A 44 7.48 -36.94 25.95
CA THR A 44 6.85 -37.29 27.24
C THR A 44 5.72 -36.29 27.58
N LYS A 45 4.47 -36.76 27.54
CA LYS A 45 3.32 -36.06 28.12
C LYS A 45 3.50 -36.07 29.65
N LYS A 46 3.94 -34.96 30.25
CA LYS A 46 3.82 -34.77 31.70
C LYS A 46 2.41 -34.29 32.02
N THR A 47 1.47 -35.22 32.16
CA THR A 47 0.19 -34.96 32.81
C THR A 47 0.45 -34.61 34.28
N LYS A 48 0.32 -33.34 34.66
CA LYS A 48 0.26 -32.95 36.07
C LYS A 48 -1.01 -33.56 36.67
N LYS A 49 -0.87 -34.67 37.41
CA LYS A 49 -1.94 -35.23 38.23
C LYS A 49 -2.28 -34.22 39.33
N ILE A 50 -3.38 -33.50 39.16
CA ILE A 50 -3.99 -32.68 40.21
C ILE A 50 -4.49 -33.66 41.28
N LYS A 51 -3.82 -33.69 42.45
CA LYS A 51 -4.31 -34.42 43.63
C LYS A 51 -5.63 -33.78 44.07
N LYS A 52 -6.77 -34.40 43.75
CA LYS A 52 -8.07 -34.05 44.32
C LYS A 52 -8.01 -34.31 45.83
N ARG A 53 -7.92 -33.25 46.65
CA ARG A 53 -8.17 -33.34 48.09
C ARG A 53 -9.63 -33.74 48.27
N LYS A 54 -9.90 -34.95 48.74
CA LYS A 54 -11.23 -35.35 49.22
C LYS A 54 -11.51 -34.53 50.49
N ILE A 55 -12.43 -33.57 50.41
CA ILE A 55 -12.98 -32.90 51.59
C ILE A 55 -13.79 -33.96 52.35
N LYS A 56 -13.33 -34.37 53.53
CA LYS A 56 -14.12 -35.18 54.46
C LYS A 56 -15.14 -34.23 55.10
N TYR A 57 -16.40 -34.32 54.68
CA TYR A 57 -17.49 -33.67 55.40
C TYR A 57 -17.72 -34.47 56.69
N ALA A 58 -17.35 -33.91 57.83
CA ALA A 58 -17.75 -34.44 59.13
C ALA A 58 -19.28 -34.32 59.23
N LYS A 59 -19.98 -35.46 59.22
CA LYS A 59 -21.41 -35.50 59.58
C LYS A 59 -21.49 -35.41 61.10
N ASN A 60 -21.58 -34.19 61.63
CA ASN A 60 -22.04 -34.00 63.01
C ASN A 60 -23.54 -34.28 63.04
N ILE A 61 -23.91 -35.53 63.33
CA ILE A 61 -25.28 -35.90 63.66
C ILE A 61 -25.53 -35.42 65.08
N ILE A 62 -26.09 -34.22 65.22
CA ILE A 62 -26.66 -33.77 66.49
C ILE A 62 -28.00 -34.49 66.62
N SER A 63 -28.04 -35.57 67.41
CA SER A 63 -29.28 -36.24 67.77
C SER A 63 -30.04 -35.38 68.78
N THR A 64 -31.07 -34.68 68.33
CA THR A 64 -32.03 -34.06 69.25
C THR A 64 -32.88 -35.16 69.92
N PRO A 65 -33.13 -35.11 71.24
CA PRO A 65 -33.95 -36.11 71.94
C PRO A 65 -35.39 -36.10 71.40
N LYS A 66 -35.87 -37.24 70.92
CA LYS A 66 -37.27 -37.41 70.48
C LYS A 66 -38.16 -37.47 71.72
N LYS A 67 -38.91 -36.39 72.00
CA LYS A 67 -40.02 -36.43 72.97
C LYS A 67 -41.08 -37.41 72.47
N SER A 68 -41.61 -38.25 73.36
CA SER A 68 -42.66 -39.22 73.05
C SER A 68 -43.95 -38.48 72.67
N GLU A 69 -44.35 -38.58 71.42
CA GLU A 69 -45.59 -37.98 70.93
C GLU A 69 -46.80 -38.83 71.33
N SER A 70 -47.84 -38.19 71.88
CA SER A 70 -49.10 -38.85 72.19
C SER A 70 -49.74 -39.47 70.93
N LEU A 71 -50.44 -40.59 71.09
CA LEU A 71 -51.10 -41.30 69.97
C LEU A 71 -52.08 -40.41 69.20
N ILE A 72 -52.68 -39.42 69.87
CA ILE A 72 -53.57 -38.41 69.30
C ILE A 72 -52.81 -37.48 68.33
N LEU A 73 -51.59 -37.08 68.68
CA LEU A 73 -50.73 -36.25 67.82
C LEU A 73 -50.28 -37.01 66.55
N LYS A 74 -49.97 -38.31 66.69
CA LYS A 74 -49.60 -39.17 65.55
C LYS A 74 -50.76 -39.35 64.57
N THR A 75 -51.98 -39.57 65.07
CA THR A 75 -53.17 -39.73 64.22
C THR A 75 -53.54 -38.44 63.49
N ILE A 76 -53.43 -37.27 64.14
CA ILE A 76 -53.64 -35.96 63.50
C ILE A 76 -52.64 -35.70 62.38
N ARG A 77 -51.35 -36.01 62.57
CA ARG A 77 -50.32 -35.87 61.50
C ARG A 77 -50.60 -36.77 60.32
N VAL A 78 -50.92 -38.04 60.57
CA VAL A 78 -51.29 -38.99 59.52
C VAL A 78 -52.55 -38.50 58.80
N GLN A 79 -53.54 -37.96 59.52
CA GLN A 79 -54.74 -37.40 58.90
C GLN A 79 -54.47 -36.14 58.06
N GLU A 80 -53.63 -35.21 58.50
CA GLU A 80 -53.35 -33.98 57.74
C GLU A 80 -52.48 -34.27 56.50
N THR A 81 -51.53 -35.21 56.61
CA THR A 81 -50.76 -35.73 55.46
C THR A 81 -51.63 -36.49 54.47
N LEU A 82 -52.59 -37.29 54.94
CA LEU A 82 -53.56 -37.99 54.09
C LEU A 82 -54.61 -37.03 53.49
N LYS A 83 -55.07 -36.01 54.22
CA LYS A 83 -55.99 -34.96 53.71
C LYS A 83 -55.38 -34.13 52.59
N SER A 84 -54.07 -33.89 52.63
CA SER A 84 -53.38 -33.26 51.51
C SER A 84 -53.35 -34.12 50.24
N LYS A 85 -53.73 -35.41 50.33
CA LYS A 85 -53.60 -36.41 49.27
C LYS A 85 -54.91 -37.15 48.88
N PHE A 86 -55.97 -37.16 49.71
CA PHE A 86 -57.18 -37.98 49.50
C PHE A 86 -58.50 -37.24 49.84
N THR A 87 -59.50 -37.32 48.96
CA THR A 87 -60.87 -36.80 49.14
C THR A 87 -61.91 -37.91 48.90
N PHE A 88 -62.57 -38.43 49.94
CA PHE A 88 -63.64 -39.45 49.81
C PHE A 88 -64.87 -39.10 50.67
N LYS A 89 -66.08 -39.38 50.16
CA LYS A 89 -67.40 -39.13 50.77
C LYS A 89 -68.10 -40.46 51.06
N PHE A 90 -68.54 -40.71 52.29
CA PHE A 90 -69.39 -41.86 52.64
C PHE A 90 -70.57 -41.43 53.52
N ASN A 91 -71.72 -42.12 53.34
CA ASN A 91 -73.04 -41.81 53.89
C ASN A 91 -73.54 -43.04 54.66
N ILE A 92 -73.82 -42.92 55.97
CA ILE A 92 -74.29 -44.03 56.81
C ILE A 92 -75.40 -43.53 57.76
N ASN A 93 -76.49 -44.30 57.85
CA ASN A 93 -77.76 -44.01 58.54
C ASN A 93 -77.63 -43.89 60.07
N LEU A 94 -78.33 -42.89 60.65
CA LEU A 94 -77.97 -42.23 61.92
C LEU A 94 -78.80 -42.62 63.17
N LEU A 95 -79.98 -43.24 63.04
CA LEU A 95 -80.98 -43.18 64.13
C LEU A 95 -80.83 -44.21 65.27
N ALA A 96 -80.24 -45.39 65.04
CA ALA A 96 -80.05 -46.41 66.08
C ALA A 96 -78.77 -46.19 66.92
N ILE A 97 -77.92 -45.27 66.47
CA ILE A 97 -76.62 -45.01 67.06
C ILE A 97 -76.75 -43.92 68.15
N ASP A 98 -77.78 -43.07 68.10
CA ASP A 98 -77.92 -41.84 68.90
C ASP A 98 -77.93 -42.03 70.43
N LYS A 99 -78.42 -43.16 70.95
CA LYS A 99 -78.48 -43.41 72.40
C LYS A 99 -77.16 -43.97 72.98
N ALA A 100 -76.43 -44.76 72.18
CA ALA A 100 -75.08 -45.22 72.50
C ALA A 100 -74.05 -44.09 72.27
N ILE A 101 -74.31 -43.22 71.28
CA ILE A 101 -73.62 -41.97 70.99
C ILE A 101 -73.73 -41.02 72.18
N ALA A 102 -74.90 -40.69 72.72
CA ALA A 102 -75.00 -39.63 73.74
C ALA A 102 -74.08 -39.80 74.98
N LYS A 103 -73.93 -41.03 75.51
CA LYS A 103 -73.00 -41.34 76.63
C LYS A 103 -71.54 -41.50 76.18
N PHE A 104 -71.30 -41.94 74.95
CA PHE A 104 -69.97 -41.98 74.33
C PHE A 104 -69.46 -40.57 74.03
N PHE A 105 -70.35 -39.66 73.61
CA PHE A 105 -70.07 -38.28 73.25
C PHE A 105 -69.77 -37.42 74.47
N GLN A 106 -70.38 -37.60 75.65
CA GLN A 106 -69.93 -36.85 76.85
C GLN A 106 -68.47 -37.17 77.26
N LYS A 107 -68.07 -38.45 77.20
CA LYS A 107 -66.66 -38.88 77.44
C LYS A 107 -65.73 -38.49 76.30
N ILE A 108 -66.27 -38.25 75.12
CA ILE A 108 -65.54 -37.84 73.92
C ILE A 108 -65.54 -36.33 73.74
N ASP A 109 -66.46 -35.56 74.32
CA ASP A 109 -66.57 -34.12 74.14
C ASP A 109 -65.34 -33.44 74.74
N GLN A 110 -64.89 -33.89 75.92
CA GLN A 110 -63.60 -33.49 76.49
C GLN A 110 -62.43 -33.85 75.56
N LYS A 111 -62.45 -35.05 74.96
CA LYS A 111 -61.42 -35.54 74.02
C LYS A 111 -61.50 -34.88 72.63
N ILE A 112 -62.65 -34.37 72.22
CA ILE A 112 -62.92 -33.64 70.97
C ILE A 112 -62.41 -32.21 71.12
N VAL A 113 -62.63 -31.58 72.29
CA VAL A 113 -62.06 -30.27 72.61
C VAL A 113 -60.53 -30.35 72.55
N GLU A 114 -59.93 -31.35 73.23
CA GLU A 114 -58.49 -31.63 73.15
C GLU A 114 -58.02 -31.89 71.69
N TYR A 115 -58.74 -32.70 70.91
CA TYR A 115 -58.41 -32.95 69.50
C TYR A 115 -58.51 -31.68 68.63
N ARG A 116 -59.50 -30.81 68.85
CA ARG A 116 -59.66 -29.54 68.14
C ARG A 116 -58.52 -28.57 68.45
N GLU A 117 -58.10 -28.51 69.71
CA GLU A 117 -56.94 -27.72 70.16
C GLU A 117 -55.64 -28.25 69.55
N ILE A 118 -55.35 -29.54 69.69
CA ILE A 118 -54.15 -30.18 69.11
C ILE A 118 -54.10 -30.01 67.57
N LYS A 119 -55.25 -30.07 66.90
CA LYS A 119 -55.33 -29.85 65.45
C LYS A 119 -55.12 -28.38 65.06
N ALA A 120 -55.61 -27.43 65.85
CA ALA A 120 -55.35 -26.01 65.64
C ALA A 120 -53.86 -25.70 65.85
N GLU A 121 -53.24 -26.31 66.85
CA GLU A 121 -51.79 -26.23 67.11
C GLU A 121 -50.96 -26.82 65.97
N GLU A 122 -51.29 -28.02 65.48
CA GLU A 122 -50.54 -28.64 64.37
C GLU A 122 -50.70 -27.82 63.07
N LYS A 123 -51.87 -27.22 62.80
CA LYS A 123 -52.05 -26.29 61.68
C LYS A 123 -51.20 -25.03 61.82
N ARG A 124 -51.07 -24.48 63.04
CA ARG A 124 -50.17 -23.35 63.32
C ARG A 124 -48.72 -23.76 63.07
N ARG A 125 -48.31 -24.95 63.53
CA ARG A 125 -46.98 -25.51 63.30
C ARG A 125 -46.65 -25.68 61.81
N ILE A 126 -47.55 -26.26 61.01
CA ILE A 126 -47.37 -26.43 59.56
C ILE A 126 -47.25 -25.07 58.86
N LYS A 127 -48.03 -24.05 59.26
CA LYS A 127 -47.90 -22.69 58.72
C LYS A 127 -46.54 -22.08 59.06
N LEU A 128 -46.07 -22.23 60.31
CA LEU A 128 -44.76 -21.76 60.74
C LEU A 128 -43.62 -22.47 59.99
N GLU A 129 -43.71 -23.78 59.80
CA GLU A 129 -42.73 -24.57 59.04
C GLU A 129 -42.65 -24.15 57.57
N LYS A 130 -43.80 -23.89 56.92
CA LYS A 130 -43.83 -23.35 55.56
C LYS A 130 -43.19 -21.97 55.46
N LEU A 131 -43.42 -21.11 56.44
CA LEU A 131 -42.77 -19.79 56.51
C LEU A 131 -41.26 -19.91 56.70
N GLU A 132 -40.81 -20.84 57.56
CA GLU A 132 -39.39 -21.10 57.80
C GLU A 132 -38.68 -21.63 56.54
N ILE A 133 -39.31 -22.56 55.81
CA ILE A 133 -38.80 -23.08 54.54
C ILE A 133 -38.70 -21.96 53.50
N ALA A 134 -39.74 -21.13 53.36
CA ALA A 134 -39.75 -20.00 52.43
C ALA A 134 -38.67 -18.96 52.77
N GLN A 135 -38.44 -18.67 54.06
CA GLN A 135 -37.36 -17.79 54.51
C GLN A 135 -35.98 -18.38 54.20
N LYS A 136 -35.77 -19.68 54.46
CA LYS A 136 -34.52 -20.38 54.12
C LYS A 136 -34.24 -20.35 52.61
N GLN A 137 -35.26 -20.57 51.78
CA GLN A 137 -35.14 -20.48 50.32
C GLN A 137 -34.77 -19.07 49.85
N LYS A 138 -35.42 -18.02 50.38
CA LYS A 138 -35.06 -16.63 50.09
C LYS A 138 -33.62 -16.31 50.47
N LEU A 139 -33.16 -16.80 51.63
CA LEU A 139 -31.80 -16.59 52.11
C LEU A 139 -30.76 -17.32 51.24
N LEU A 140 -31.05 -18.53 50.78
CA LEU A 140 -30.19 -19.27 49.82
C LEU A 140 -30.11 -18.53 48.48
N LEU A 141 -31.23 -18.05 47.96
CA LEU A 141 -31.27 -17.30 46.70
C LEU A 141 -30.47 -15.99 46.79
N GLN A 142 -30.57 -15.27 47.93
CA GLN A 142 -29.77 -14.07 48.17
C GLN A 142 -28.27 -14.37 48.24
N LYS A 143 -27.87 -15.49 48.87
CA LYS A 143 -26.47 -15.93 48.90
C LYS A 143 -25.95 -16.25 47.50
N GLN A 144 -26.71 -17.00 46.70
CA GLN A 144 -26.35 -17.31 45.31
C GLN A 144 -26.18 -16.04 44.46
N LYS A 145 -27.12 -15.09 44.56
CA LYS A 145 -27.02 -13.80 43.85
C LYS A 145 -25.75 -13.03 44.23
N LYS A 146 -25.40 -12.99 45.53
CA LYS A 146 -24.16 -12.34 46.00
C LYS A 146 -22.91 -13.04 45.46
N GLU A 147 -22.88 -14.37 45.47
CA GLU A 147 -21.76 -15.14 44.90
C GLU A 147 -21.61 -14.92 43.39
N ASP A 148 -22.72 -14.86 42.64
CA ASP A 148 -22.71 -14.58 41.21
C ASP A 148 -22.24 -13.17 40.90
N GLU A 149 -22.67 -12.17 41.68
CA GLU A 149 -22.20 -10.78 41.57
C GLU A 149 -20.70 -10.67 41.86
N GLU A 150 -20.21 -11.32 42.91
CA GLU A 150 -18.78 -11.39 43.20
C GLU A 150 -17.98 -12.04 42.08
N ASN A 151 -18.49 -13.14 41.50
CA ASN A 151 -17.83 -13.84 40.41
C ASN A 151 -17.78 -12.97 39.14
N LYS A 152 -18.86 -12.25 38.83
CA LYS A 152 -18.90 -11.28 37.73
C LYS A 152 -17.90 -10.14 37.98
N LEU A 153 -17.81 -9.62 39.19
CA LEU A 153 -16.88 -8.56 39.55
C LEU A 153 -15.42 -9.04 39.43
N LYS A 154 -15.12 -10.25 39.91
CA LYS A 154 -13.80 -10.89 39.75
C LYS A 154 -13.42 -11.10 38.28
N LEU A 155 -14.38 -11.45 37.41
CA LEU A 155 -14.15 -11.62 35.98
C LEU A 155 -13.81 -10.27 35.31
N LYS A 156 -14.63 -9.25 35.55
CA LYS A 156 -14.36 -7.88 35.06
C LYS A 156 -13.02 -7.34 35.52
N GLN A 157 -12.63 -7.60 36.77
CA GLN A 157 -11.33 -7.17 37.28
C GLN A 157 -10.16 -7.89 36.56
N LYS A 158 -10.35 -9.14 36.13
CA LYS A 158 -9.34 -9.85 35.32
C LYS A 158 -9.25 -9.26 33.92
N GLU A 159 -10.39 -9.01 33.28
CA GLU A 159 -10.46 -8.38 31.95
C GLU A 159 -9.73 -7.03 31.95
N LEU A 160 -10.03 -6.15 32.91
CA LEU A 160 -9.35 -4.85 33.04
C LEU A 160 -7.83 -4.98 33.23
N ARG A 161 -7.37 -5.98 33.99
CA ARG A 161 -5.93 -6.24 34.17
C ARG A 161 -5.26 -6.77 32.89
N GLU A 162 -5.99 -7.54 32.09
CA GLU A 162 -5.48 -8.04 30.81
C GLU A 162 -5.41 -6.92 29.77
N GLU A 163 -6.42 -6.05 29.72
CA GLU A 163 -6.40 -4.84 28.88
C GLU A 163 -5.22 -3.93 29.23
N GLU A 164 -4.98 -3.65 30.52
CA GLU A 164 -3.84 -2.82 30.96
C GLU A 164 -2.49 -3.46 30.59
N ARG A 165 -2.38 -4.79 30.64
CA ARG A 165 -1.17 -5.52 30.20
C ARG A 165 -0.97 -5.41 28.70
N LEU A 166 -2.03 -5.61 27.91
CA LEU A 166 -1.99 -5.50 26.46
C LEU A 166 -1.63 -4.07 26.03
N GLU A 167 -2.14 -3.05 26.71
CA GLU A 167 -1.80 -1.66 26.43
C GLU A 167 -0.31 -1.37 26.72
N LYS A 168 0.22 -1.90 27.83
CA LYS A 168 1.67 -1.82 28.14
C LYS A 168 2.54 -2.55 27.12
N GLU A 169 2.10 -3.69 26.61
CA GLU A 169 2.80 -4.42 25.55
C GLU A 169 2.78 -3.65 24.24
N ARG A 170 1.62 -3.16 23.80
CA ARG A 170 1.49 -2.28 22.62
C ARG A 170 2.38 -1.05 22.73
N ALA A 171 2.40 -0.38 23.87
CA ALA A 171 3.25 0.80 24.08
C ALA A 171 4.76 0.45 24.01
N LYS A 172 5.17 -0.71 24.54
CA LYS A 172 6.56 -1.20 24.41
C LYS A 172 6.90 -1.51 22.96
N ASP A 173 6.02 -2.18 22.24
CA ASP A 173 6.22 -2.56 20.84
C ASP A 173 6.30 -1.32 19.94
N ILE A 174 5.42 -0.35 20.13
CA ILE A 174 5.47 0.95 19.44
C ILE A 174 6.82 1.64 19.71
N LYS A 175 7.28 1.66 20.98
CA LYS A 175 8.56 2.26 21.34
C LYS A 175 9.75 1.52 20.70
N ILE A 176 9.70 0.20 20.61
CA ILE A 176 10.74 -0.62 19.94
C ILE A 176 10.73 -0.35 18.44
N PHE A 177 9.55 -0.28 17.83
CA PHE A 177 9.36 0.03 16.42
C PHE A 177 9.96 1.39 16.06
N LEU A 178 9.59 2.45 16.79
CA LEU A 178 10.13 3.80 16.59
C LEU A 178 11.66 3.85 16.74
N ARG A 179 12.25 3.12 17.70
CA ARG A 179 13.71 3.04 17.83
C ARG A 179 14.38 2.35 16.64
N LYS A 180 13.77 1.26 16.13
CA LYS A 180 14.28 0.53 14.96
C LYS A 180 14.23 1.41 13.73
N GLU A 181 13.13 2.12 13.51
CA GLU A 181 12.94 3.03 12.40
C GLU A 181 13.94 4.19 12.44
N GLN A 182 14.08 4.85 13.60
CA GLN A 182 15.11 5.88 13.79
C GLN A 182 16.53 5.36 13.58
N ALA A 183 16.83 4.12 13.97
CA ALA A 183 18.14 3.50 13.72
C ALA A 183 18.38 3.27 12.23
N LEU A 184 17.34 2.86 11.48
CA LEU A 184 17.41 2.71 10.03
C LEU A 184 17.69 4.05 9.35
N ILE A 185 16.96 5.10 9.74
CA ILE A 185 17.14 6.47 9.22
C ILE A 185 18.57 6.97 9.49
N ARG A 186 19.10 6.77 10.70
CA ARG A 186 20.49 7.15 11.03
C ARG A 186 21.51 6.39 10.20
N LYS A 187 21.27 5.10 9.93
CA LYS A 187 22.15 4.27 9.10
C LYS A 187 22.15 4.79 7.65
N GLU A 188 20.98 5.07 7.10
CA GLU A 188 20.83 5.60 5.74
C GLU A 188 21.49 6.98 5.59
N GLN A 189 21.26 7.89 6.53
CA GLN A 189 21.92 9.20 6.55
C GLN A 189 23.45 9.07 6.62
N ALA A 190 23.97 8.14 7.43
CA ALA A 190 25.41 7.90 7.52
C ALA A 190 26.00 7.31 6.22
N GLU A 191 25.26 6.45 5.51
CA GLU A 191 25.66 5.93 4.21
C GLU A 191 25.68 7.02 3.14
N ARG A 192 24.67 7.90 3.11
CA ARG A 192 24.63 9.07 2.21
C ARG A 192 25.82 10.01 2.47
N GLN A 193 26.10 10.34 3.73
CA GLN A 193 27.25 11.18 4.10
C GLN A 193 28.59 10.55 3.69
N LYS A 194 28.73 9.22 3.80
CA LYS A 194 29.95 8.52 3.36
C LYS A 194 30.14 8.60 1.85
N LYS A 195 29.08 8.38 1.06
CA LYS A 195 29.12 8.51 -0.40
C LYS A 195 29.49 9.93 -0.83
N PHE A 196 28.82 10.93 -0.25
CA PHE A 196 29.12 12.34 -0.50
C PHE A 196 30.57 12.71 -0.16
N LEU A 197 31.10 12.22 0.96
CA LEU A 197 32.50 12.45 1.32
C LEU A 197 33.49 11.75 0.36
N GLN A 198 33.11 10.60 -0.21
CA GLN A 198 33.92 9.92 -1.23
C GLN A 198 33.91 10.71 -2.54
N GLU A 199 32.76 11.20 -2.98
CA GLU A 199 32.61 12.06 -4.16
C GLU A 199 33.49 13.31 -4.03
N ILE A 200 33.40 14.06 -2.92
CA ILE A 200 34.26 15.23 -2.68
C ILE A 200 35.76 14.88 -2.74
N LYS A 201 36.15 13.71 -2.23
CA LYS A 201 37.56 13.28 -2.27
C LYS A 201 38.01 12.97 -3.70
N LEU A 202 37.16 12.32 -4.49
CA LEU A 202 37.44 12.04 -5.91
C LEU A 202 37.51 13.33 -6.72
N GLU A 203 36.58 14.25 -6.53
CA GLU A 203 36.59 15.57 -7.18
C GLU A 203 37.88 16.33 -6.88
N ARG A 204 38.31 16.39 -5.60
CA ARG A 204 39.58 17.02 -5.21
C ARG A 204 40.79 16.31 -5.81
N GLN A 205 40.74 15.00 -6.02
CA GLN A 205 41.82 14.28 -6.70
C GLN A 205 41.85 14.61 -8.18
N ILE A 206 40.70 14.59 -8.86
CA ILE A 206 40.56 14.96 -10.27
C ILE A 206 41.05 16.39 -10.49
N GLU A 207 40.69 17.33 -9.63
CA GLU A 207 41.16 18.71 -9.69
C GLU A 207 42.69 18.82 -9.57
N LYS A 208 43.31 18.05 -8.67
CA LYS A 208 44.77 17.95 -8.57
C LYS A 208 45.42 17.30 -9.80
N PHE A 209 44.73 16.41 -10.50
CA PHE A 209 45.22 15.86 -11.77
C PHE A 209 45.12 16.89 -12.89
N ARG A 210 43.98 17.60 -13.01
CA ARG A 210 43.80 18.70 -13.98
C ARG A 210 44.86 19.80 -13.83
N ILE A 211 45.15 20.22 -12.59
CA ILE A 211 46.20 21.23 -12.33
C ILE A 211 47.58 20.71 -12.75
N ARG A 212 47.85 19.41 -12.60
CA ARG A 212 49.13 18.81 -13.04
C ARG A 212 49.21 18.69 -14.55
N GLU A 213 48.14 18.24 -15.19
CA GLU A 213 48.01 18.14 -16.64
C GLU A 213 48.23 19.50 -17.32
N ILE A 214 47.58 20.56 -16.81
CA ILE A 214 47.80 21.93 -17.32
C ILE A 214 49.27 22.34 -17.18
N LYS A 215 49.90 22.08 -16.03
CA LYS A 215 51.32 22.41 -15.81
C LYS A 215 52.27 21.59 -16.69
N GLU A 216 51.92 20.35 -17.00
CA GLU A 216 52.69 19.50 -17.91
C GLU A 216 52.54 19.97 -19.35
N LEU A 217 51.32 20.32 -19.77
CA LEU A 217 51.06 20.94 -21.06
C LEU A 217 51.81 22.28 -21.22
N GLU A 218 51.77 23.16 -20.21
CA GLU A 218 52.54 24.42 -20.21
C GLU A 218 54.06 24.19 -20.31
N LYS A 219 54.59 23.16 -19.64
CA LYS A 219 56.02 22.80 -19.74
C LYS A 219 56.37 22.24 -21.11
N LEU A 220 55.54 21.34 -21.65
CA LEU A 220 55.72 20.78 -22.99
C LEU A 220 55.59 21.87 -24.05
N GLU A 221 54.65 22.81 -23.88
CA GLU A 221 54.51 23.98 -24.75
C GLU A 221 55.74 24.87 -24.67
N LYS A 222 56.31 25.10 -23.48
CA LYS A 222 57.55 25.87 -23.31
C LYS A 222 58.78 25.19 -23.90
N ILE A 223 58.88 23.86 -23.80
CA ILE A 223 59.93 23.06 -24.45
C ILE A 223 59.74 23.10 -25.96
N ALA A 224 58.51 22.89 -26.43
CA ALA A 224 58.17 23.02 -27.84
C ALA A 224 58.48 24.43 -28.35
N LEU A 225 58.17 25.52 -27.63
CA LEU A 225 58.54 26.92 -27.94
C LEU A 225 60.05 27.17 -27.98
N LYS A 226 60.82 26.40 -27.22
CA LYS A 226 62.29 26.48 -27.22
C LYS A 226 62.87 25.71 -28.41
N GLU A 227 62.33 24.53 -28.71
CA GLU A 227 62.59 23.81 -29.96
C GLU A 227 62.11 24.63 -31.18
N LYS A 228 61.01 25.41 -31.05
CA LYS A 228 60.44 26.36 -32.05
C LYS A 228 61.44 27.33 -32.64
N ARG A 229 62.54 27.57 -31.94
CA ARG A 229 63.50 28.60 -32.27
C ARG A 229 64.69 28.13 -33.09
N ASP A 230 65.04 26.84 -33.02
CA ASP A 230 66.28 26.34 -33.62
C ASP A 230 66.07 25.42 -34.85
N ASP A 231 64.85 24.89 -35.11
CA ASP A 231 64.60 23.89 -36.19
C ASP A 231 63.30 24.05 -37.02
N TYR A 232 62.63 25.21 -37.00
CA TYR A 232 61.20 25.25 -37.36
C TYR A 232 60.81 25.54 -38.80
N SER A 233 61.73 25.92 -39.68
CA SER A 233 61.39 26.16 -41.10
C SER A 233 60.91 24.88 -41.80
N GLY A 234 61.65 23.77 -41.67
CA GLY A 234 61.32 22.50 -42.33
C GLY A 234 60.08 21.78 -41.75
N LEU A 235 59.86 21.88 -40.43
CA LEU A 235 58.65 21.35 -39.79
C LEU A 235 57.42 22.17 -40.17
N GLN A 236 57.54 23.50 -40.25
CA GLN A 236 56.45 24.38 -40.62
C GLN A 236 56.00 24.15 -42.07
N GLU A 237 56.94 23.96 -43.01
CA GLU A 237 56.61 23.56 -44.39
C GLU A 237 55.89 22.21 -44.46
N ARG A 238 56.29 21.24 -43.63
CA ARG A 238 55.64 19.91 -43.60
C ARG A 238 54.24 20.00 -42.98
N ILE A 239 54.06 20.82 -41.96
CA ILE A 239 52.75 21.11 -41.35
C ILE A 239 51.85 21.84 -42.34
N GLU A 240 52.38 22.77 -43.13
CA GLU A 240 51.64 23.53 -44.13
C GLU A 240 51.18 22.63 -45.30
N LYS A 241 52.05 21.75 -45.79
CA LYS A 241 51.68 20.71 -46.76
C LYS A 241 50.59 19.78 -46.24
N LEU A 242 50.67 19.38 -44.97
CA LEU A 242 49.63 18.56 -44.33
C LEU A 242 48.32 19.33 -44.16
N LYS A 243 48.35 20.59 -43.73
CA LYS A 243 47.16 21.45 -43.62
C LYS A 243 46.45 21.63 -44.97
N ASN A 244 47.20 21.90 -46.03
CA ASN A 244 46.63 22.04 -47.38
C ASN A 244 45.99 20.73 -47.85
N LYS A 245 46.63 19.59 -47.61
CA LYS A 245 46.06 18.27 -47.92
C LYS A 245 44.76 18.00 -47.13
N TYR A 246 44.73 18.32 -45.84
CA TYR A 246 43.52 18.18 -45.02
C TYR A 246 42.40 19.15 -45.41
N GLN A 247 42.76 20.36 -45.87
CA GLN A 247 41.80 21.35 -46.35
C GLN A 247 41.14 20.88 -47.65
N GLN A 248 41.94 20.42 -48.62
CA GLN A 248 41.42 19.81 -49.85
C GLN A 248 40.50 18.61 -49.58
N LEU A 249 40.90 17.72 -48.67
CA LEU A 249 40.08 16.57 -48.29
C LEU A 249 38.76 16.99 -47.62
N ARG A 250 38.79 18.08 -46.83
CA ARG A 250 37.60 18.64 -46.19
C ARG A 250 36.68 19.29 -47.21
N ASP A 251 37.22 20.04 -48.16
CA ASP A 251 36.46 20.72 -49.20
C ASP A 251 35.84 19.70 -50.17
N GLN A 252 36.58 18.64 -50.51
CA GLN A 252 36.05 17.48 -51.24
C GLN A 252 34.89 16.81 -50.49
N LYS A 253 35.03 16.58 -49.19
CA LYS A 253 33.96 16.00 -48.36
C LYS A 253 32.74 16.90 -48.21
N ILE A 254 32.93 18.22 -48.18
CA ILE A 254 31.83 19.19 -48.19
C ILE A 254 31.11 19.10 -49.54
N ARG A 255 31.85 19.00 -50.65
CA ARG A 255 31.28 18.83 -51.99
C ARG A 255 30.45 17.55 -52.10
N GLU A 256 31.01 16.41 -51.68
CA GLU A 256 30.30 15.12 -51.64
C GLU A 256 29.02 15.19 -50.78
N ARG A 257 29.08 15.88 -49.64
CA ARG A 257 27.92 16.06 -48.77
C ARG A 257 26.83 16.91 -49.42
N VAL A 258 27.20 18.01 -50.08
CA VAL A 258 26.24 18.89 -50.78
C VAL A 258 25.65 18.18 -52.00
N GLU A 259 26.45 17.40 -52.71
CA GLU A 259 26.00 16.58 -53.85
C GLU A 259 25.03 15.49 -53.42
N ALA A 260 25.28 14.83 -52.28
CA ALA A 260 24.34 13.87 -51.68
C ALA A 260 23.00 14.49 -51.25
N LEU A 261 22.97 15.81 -50.99
CA LEU A 261 21.73 16.55 -50.73
C LEU A 261 20.97 16.91 -52.02
N GLY A 262 21.53 16.64 -53.20
CA GLY A 262 20.90 16.91 -54.50
C GLY A 262 20.91 18.38 -54.92
N VAL A 263 21.78 19.21 -54.32
CA VAL A 263 21.91 20.63 -54.69
C VAL A 263 22.86 20.76 -55.88
N GLU A 264 22.46 21.48 -56.92
CA GLU A 264 23.31 21.73 -58.10
C GLU A 264 24.60 22.51 -57.72
N ILE A 265 25.74 21.88 -57.96
CA ILE A 265 27.07 22.46 -57.73
C ILE A 265 27.60 22.99 -59.06
N GLN A 266 27.94 24.27 -59.12
CA GLN A 266 28.64 24.83 -60.28
C GLN A 266 30.16 24.67 -60.09
N GLU A 267 30.88 24.39 -61.19
CA GLU A 267 32.33 24.20 -61.18
C GLU A 267 33.02 25.57 -60.94
N GLY A 268 33.28 25.87 -59.66
CA GLY A 268 33.80 27.18 -59.21
C GLY A 268 33.19 27.69 -57.90
N ASP A 269 32.24 26.97 -57.29
CA ASP A 269 31.65 27.36 -56.01
C ASP A 269 32.67 27.34 -54.86
N ASP A 270 32.85 28.48 -54.19
CA ASP A 270 33.67 28.62 -52.98
C ASP A 270 33.13 27.77 -51.81
N ARG A 271 34.00 27.38 -50.88
CA ARG A 271 33.61 26.66 -49.65
C ARG A 271 32.46 27.35 -48.90
N GLU A 272 32.47 28.68 -48.86
CA GLU A 272 31.41 29.44 -48.19
C GLU A 272 30.08 29.38 -48.94
N THR A 273 30.07 29.32 -50.28
CA THR A 273 28.83 29.20 -51.06
C THR A 273 28.24 27.81 -50.90
N LEU A 274 29.06 26.75 -50.90
CA LEU A 274 28.61 25.38 -50.59
C LEU A 274 28.00 25.27 -49.19
N LEU A 275 28.64 25.87 -48.18
CA LEU A 275 28.10 25.88 -46.81
C LEU A 275 26.83 26.71 -46.67
N LYS A 276 26.67 27.81 -47.43
CA LYS A 276 25.43 28.60 -47.47
C LYS A 276 24.31 27.80 -48.12
N LYS A 277 24.55 27.20 -49.29
CA LYS A 277 23.59 26.32 -49.98
C LYS A 277 23.14 25.15 -49.09
N GLU A 278 24.05 24.51 -48.37
CA GLU A 278 23.72 23.45 -47.40
C GLU A 278 22.81 23.96 -46.27
N ARG A 279 23.10 25.15 -45.71
CA ARG A 279 22.25 25.74 -44.66
C ARG A 279 20.88 26.10 -45.19
N GLU A 280 20.81 26.71 -46.37
CA GLU A 280 19.55 27.09 -47.01
C GLU A 280 18.69 25.87 -47.31
N TYR A 281 19.29 24.79 -47.82
CA TYR A 281 18.61 23.51 -48.02
C TYR A 281 18.06 22.93 -46.72
N ASN A 282 18.86 22.91 -45.65
CA ASN A 282 18.42 22.43 -44.34
C ASN A 282 17.29 23.30 -43.74
N ILE A 283 17.38 24.62 -43.88
CA ILE A 283 16.33 25.54 -43.43
C ILE A 283 15.04 25.35 -44.24
N ALA A 284 15.15 25.17 -45.56
CA ALA A 284 13.99 24.88 -46.42
C ALA A 284 13.33 23.55 -46.02
N ARG A 285 14.13 22.50 -45.82
CA ARG A 285 13.65 21.20 -45.34
C ARG A 285 12.96 21.31 -43.98
N GLN A 286 13.54 22.04 -43.04
CA GLN A 286 12.94 22.29 -41.73
C GLN A 286 11.60 23.04 -41.84
N LYS A 287 11.48 24.01 -42.75
CA LYS A 287 10.21 24.72 -43.00
C LYS A 287 9.13 23.79 -43.55
N ILE A 288 9.50 22.91 -44.49
CA ILE A 288 8.61 21.88 -45.05
C ILE A 288 8.15 20.92 -43.95
N GLU A 289 9.09 20.42 -43.15
CA GLU A 289 8.81 19.51 -42.03
C GLU A 289 7.85 20.14 -41.02
N LEU A 290 8.08 21.40 -40.63
CA LEU A 290 7.23 22.12 -39.67
C LEU A 290 5.83 22.39 -40.23
N ALA A 291 5.72 22.72 -41.51
CA ALA A 291 4.42 22.90 -42.17
C ALA A 291 3.63 21.58 -42.15
N LEU A 292 4.22 20.48 -42.62
CA LEU A 292 3.57 19.17 -42.65
C LEU A 292 3.35 18.55 -41.27
N GLU A 293 4.16 18.89 -40.25
CA GLU A 293 4.01 18.39 -38.89
C GLU A 293 2.66 18.72 -38.28
N SER A 294 2.16 19.93 -38.53
CA SER A 294 0.85 20.35 -38.04
C SER A 294 -0.28 19.48 -38.63
N PHE A 295 -0.20 19.17 -39.92
CA PHE A 295 -1.15 18.29 -40.63
C PHE A 295 -1.02 16.85 -40.17
N TYR A 296 0.20 16.33 -39.99
CA TYR A 296 0.43 14.99 -39.45
C TYR A 296 -0.18 14.82 -38.06
N ARG A 297 0.05 15.78 -37.15
CA ARG A 297 -0.52 15.73 -35.80
C ARG A 297 -2.06 15.75 -35.84
N SER A 298 -2.64 16.55 -36.72
CA SER A 298 -4.10 16.61 -36.91
C SER A 298 -4.64 15.28 -37.46
N ALA A 299 -4.04 14.76 -38.53
CA ALA A 299 -4.43 13.51 -39.17
C ALA A 299 -4.27 12.29 -38.22
N ASN A 300 -3.17 12.22 -37.47
CA ASN A 300 -2.94 11.15 -36.51
C ASN A 300 -3.94 11.19 -35.35
N SER A 301 -4.26 12.39 -34.85
CA SER A 301 -5.32 12.58 -33.85
C SER A 301 -6.69 12.15 -34.38
N LEU A 302 -7.02 12.53 -35.62
CA LEU A 302 -8.26 12.14 -36.28
C LEU A 302 -8.38 10.61 -36.40
N VAL A 303 -7.35 9.96 -36.94
CA VAL A 303 -7.29 8.49 -37.06
C VAL A 303 -7.49 7.81 -35.71
N PHE A 304 -6.81 8.28 -34.67
CA PHE A 304 -6.97 7.75 -33.31
C PHE A 304 -8.42 7.87 -32.79
N GLN A 305 -9.06 9.02 -33.01
CA GLN A 305 -10.46 9.24 -32.60
C GLN A 305 -11.43 8.37 -33.38
N LEU A 306 -11.25 8.24 -34.69
CA LEU A 306 -12.09 7.38 -35.54
C LEU A 306 -11.96 5.91 -35.16
N ASN A 307 -10.74 5.44 -34.92
CA ASN A 307 -10.45 4.09 -34.43
C ASN A 307 -11.19 3.83 -33.11
N LYS A 308 -11.11 4.76 -32.16
CA LYS A 308 -11.74 4.62 -30.85
C LYS A 308 -13.27 4.64 -30.91
N ARG A 309 -13.87 5.48 -31.76
CA ARG A 309 -15.33 5.72 -31.79
C ARG A 309 -16.07 4.82 -32.77
N TYR A 310 -15.49 4.55 -33.94
CA TYR A 310 -16.22 3.95 -35.08
C TYR A 310 -15.66 2.61 -35.56
N ILE A 311 -14.48 2.16 -35.12
CA ILE A 311 -13.97 0.84 -35.52
C ILE A 311 -14.43 -0.22 -34.52
N THR A 312 -14.99 -1.32 -35.03
CA THR A 312 -15.39 -2.49 -34.23
C THR A 312 -14.28 -3.54 -34.22
N LYS A 313 -14.33 -4.52 -33.31
CA LYS A 313 -13.31 -5.58 -33.18
C LYS A 313 -13.08 -6.40 -34.47
N HIS A 314 -14.03 -6.41 -35.40
CA HIS A 314 -13.99 -7.19 -36.64
C HIS A 314 -13.64 -6.34 -37.87
N MET A 315 -13.16 -5.11 -37.67
CA MET A 315 -12.72 -4.20 -38.73
C MET A 315 -11.25 -3.87 -38.54
N SER A 316 -10.53 -3.72 -39.66
CA SER A 316 -9.14 -3.28 -39.68
C SER A 316 -9.02 -1.87 -39.13
N ILE A 317 -7.90 -1.57 -38.48
CA ILE A 317 -7.64 -0.27 -37.85
C ILE A 317 -7.13 0.71 -38.94
N LEU A 318 -7.47 2.00 -38.83
CA LEU A 318 -6.84 3.03 -39.67
C LEU A 318 -5.47 3.39 -39.09
N ARG A 319 -4.47 3.55 -39.96
CA ARG A 319 -3.12 3.98 -39.58
C ARG A 319 -2.74 5.23 -40.38
N CYS A 320 -2.19 6.21 -39.67
CA CYS A 320 -1.50 7.34 -40.27
C CYS A 320 -0.02 6.96 -40.41
N ILE A 321 0.50 6.94 -41.64
CA ILE A 321 1.91 6.70 -41.94
C ILE A 321 2.59 8.04 -42.19
N ASP A 322 3.76 8.17 -41.58
CA ASP A 322 4.58 9.37 -41.66
C ASP A 322 5.81 9.10 -42.56
N ARG A 323 5.80 9.67 -43.77
CA ARG A 323 6.96 9.69 -44.68
C ARG A 323 7.48 11.11 -44.92
N ARG A 324 7.22 12.04 -43.99
CA ARG A 324 7.65 13.44 -44.08
C ARG A 324 9.16 13.60 -44.28
N PHE A 325 9.96 12.71 -43.69
CA PHE A 325 11.42 12.77 -43.79
C PHE A 325 11.98 12.31 -45.13
N GLU A 326 11.30 11.39 -45.83
CA GLU A 326 11.82 10.75 -47.04
C GLU A 326 11.25 11.39 -48.30
N THR A 327 9.92 11.44 -48.42
CA THR A 327 9.21 11.91 -49.61
C THR A 327 8.40 13.18 -49.38
N GLY A 328 8.24 13.63 -48.13
CA GLY A 328 7.41 14.80 -47.81
C GLY A 328 5.91 14.50 -47.86
N GLU A 329 5.54 13.23 -47.67
CA GLU A 329 4.17 12.74 -47.78
C GLU A 329 3.68 12.16 -46.45
N ILE A 330 2.40 12.33 -46.18
CA ILE A 330 1.67 11.71 -45.07
C ILE A 330 0.46 11.03 -45.68
N PHE A 331 0.20 9.78 -45.33
CA PHE A 331 -1.01 9.12 -45.82
C PHE A 331 -1.71 8.29 -44.75
N ILE A 332 -3.02 8.18 -44.90
CA ILE A 332 -3.89 7.38 -44.04
C ILE A 332 -4.30 6.14 -44.83
N LYS A 333 -4.13 4.96 -44.25
CA LYS A 333 -4.52 3.69 -44.87
C LYS A 333 -5.16 2.73 -43.87
N TRP A 334 -5.70 1.63 -44.37
CA TRP A 334 -6.09 0.49 -43.52
C TRP A 334 -4.85 -0.33 -43.14
N ASP A 335 -4.85 -0.92 -41.95
CA ASP A 335 -3.68 -1.68 -41.46
C ASP A 335 -3.36 -2.92 -42.32
N GLU A 336 -4.37 -3.49 -42.98
CA GLU A 336 -4.25 -4.70 -43.82
C GLU A 336 -3.82 -4.40 -45.27
N THR A 337 -3.89 -3.14 -45.72
CA THR A 337 -3.59 -2.78 -47.11
C THR A 337 -2.11 -2.43 -47.32
N ILE A 338 -1.63 -2.65 -48.55
CA ILE A 338 -0.28 -2.28 -48.98
C ILE A 338 -0.15 -0.75 -48.96
N ASP A 339 1.06 -0.22 -48.79
CA ASP A 339 1.31 1.23 -48.69
C ASP A 339 0.82 2.03 -49.91
N ASP A 340 0.74 1.41 -51.09
CA ASP A 340 0.27 2.05 -52.33
C ASP A 340 -1.26 2.25 -52.38
N GLU A 341 -2.01 1.58 -51.49
CA GLU A 341 -3.47 1.68 -51.37
C GLU A 341 -3.86 2.56 -50.17
N TRP A 342 -3.58 3.85 -50.32
CA TRP A 342 -3.92 4.88 -49.34
C TRP A 342 -5.33 5.44 -49.56
N LEU A 343 -5.93 5.95 -48.48
CA LEU A 343 -7.25 6.59 -48.48
C LEU A 343 -7.17 8.11 -48.60
N ILE A 344 -6.27 8.71 -47.83
CA ILE A 344 -5.99 10.14 -47.87
C ILE A 344 -4.48 10.32 -47.98
N LEU A 345 -4.03 11.11 -48.94
CA LEU A 345 -2.64 11.50 -49.13
C LEU A 345 -2.51 13.01 -48.96
N ILE A 346 -1.63 13.42 -48.07
CA ILE A 346 -1.30 14.80 -47.76
C ILE A 346 0.14 15.01 -48.18
N TYR A 347 0.38 15.93 -49.12
CA TYR A 347 1.72 16.25 -49.58
C TYR A 347 1.86 17.74 -49.87
N ILE A 348 3.10 18.21 -49.94
CA ILE A 348 3.40 19.60 -50.22
C ILE A 348 3.60 19.82 -51.72
N LYS A 349 3.00 20.87 -52.28
CA LYS A 349 3.13 21.17 -53.71
C LYS A 349 4.53 21.71 -54.02
N ASP A 350 5.19 21.12 -55.01
CA ASP A 350 6.55 21.50 -55.47
C ASP A 350 7.61 21.58 -54.36
N ASN A 351 7.47 20.82 -53.25
CA ASN A 351 8.38 20.89 -52.10
C ASN A 351 8.63 22.31 -51.58
N SER A 352 7.65 23.21 -51.70
CA SER A 352 7.75 24.59 -51.22
C SER A 352 6.66 24.88 -50.18
N PRO A 353 7.03 25.42 -48.99
CA PRO A 353 6.06 25.73 -47.93
C PRO A 353 5.04 26.80 -48.34
N ASP A 354 5.35 27.61 -49.35
CA ASP A 354 4.53 28.75 -49.76
C ASP A 354 3.44 28.37 -50.80
N LYS A 355 3.61 27.24 -51.49
CA LYS A 355 2.72 26.79 -52.58
C LYS A 355 1.52 25.94 -52.12
N GLY A 356 1.32 25.82 -50.81
CA GLY A 356 0.17 25.11 -50.23
C GLY A 356 0.38 23.60 -50.10
N ILE A 357 -0.50 22.99 -49.30
CA ILE A 357 -0.54 21.57 -48.99
C ILE A 357 -1.74 20.99 -49.71
N ILE A 358 -1.51 19.92 -50.48
CA ILE A 358 -2.53 19.22 -51.24
C ILE A 358 -2.99 18.02 -50.41
N ILE A 359 -4.30 17.86 -50.30
CA ILE A 359 -4.93 16.69 -49.72
C ILE A 359 -5.73 15.99 -50.82
N GLU A 360 -5.28 14.80 -51.18
CA GLU A 360 -6.00 13.91 -52.09
C GLU A 360 -6.81 12.91 -51.27
N ASP A 361 -8.09 12.82 -51.58
CA ASP A 361 -9.03 11.93 -50.95
C ASP A 361 -9.53 10.87 -51.95
N LYS A 362 -9.18 9.61 -51.68
CA LYS A 362 -9.62 8.39 -52.37
C LYS A 362 -10.70 7.65 -51.57
N SER A 363 -11.29 8.26 -50.55
CA SER A 363 -12.35 7.64 -49.75
C SER A 363 -13.64 7.36 -50.54
N ASN A 364 -13.79 7.92 -51.74
CA ASN A 364 -14.94 7.69 -52.61
C ASN A 364 -14.52 6.87 -53.85
N GLU A 365 -15.13 5.70 -54.05
CA GLU A 365 -14.80 4.75 -55.14
C GLU A 365 -14.99 5.36 -56.55
N GLU A 366 -15.79 6.43 -56.68
CA GLU A 366 -16.18 7.00 -57.99
C GLU A 366 -15.44 8.29 -58.39
N LYS A 367 -14.86 9.05 -57.45
CA LYS A 367 -14.18 10.32 -57.73
C LYS A 367 -13.07 10.59 -56.71
N ASN A 368 -11.85 10.76 -57.21
CA ASN A 368 -10.73 11.29 -56.42
C ASN A 368 -10.90 12.80 -56.32
N LEU A 369 -10.88 13.33 -55.10
CA LEU A 369 -10.99 14.77 -54.84
C LEU A 369 -9.63 15.29 -54.35
N SER A 370 -9.12 16.33 -55.00
CA SER A 370 -7.89 16.99 -54.60
C SER A 370 -8.20 18.40 -54.11
N TYR A 371 -7.83 18.71 -52.87
CA TYR A 371 -8.04 20.01 -52.24
C TYR A 371 -6.70 20.66 -51.92
N GLU A 372 -6.58 21.95 -52.25
CA GLU A 372 -5.38 22.74 -51.95
C GLU A 372 -5.66 23.64 -50.74
N TYR A 373 -4.85 23.50 -49.69
CA TYR A 373 -4.96 24.25 -48.45
C TYR A 373 -3.69 25.05 -48.18
N LYS A 374 -3.85 26.22 -47.55
CA LYS A 374 -2.70 26.93 -47.00
C LYS A 374 -2.26 26.27 -45.69
N PRO A 375 -0.98 26.41 -45.28
CA PRO A 375 -0.52 25.93 -43.97
C PRO A 375 -1.30 26.51 -42.77
N SER A 376 -1.97 27.65 -42.94
CA SER A 376 -2.84 28.25 -41.92
C SER A 376 -4.25 27.62 -41.85
N GLU A 377 -4.68 26.88 -42.87
CA GLU A 377 -6.04 26.33 -43.00
C GLU A 377 -6.17 24.88 -42.52
N ILE A 378 -5.34 24.50 -41.53
CA ILE A 378 -5.30 23.15 -40.95
C ILE A 378 -6.68 22.71 -40.44
N PHE A 379 -7.46 23.60 -39.83
CA PHE A 379 -8.78 23.26 -39.31
C PHE A 379 -9.78 22.90 -40.40
N LYS A 380 -9.80 23.67 -41.51
CA LYS A 380 -10.67 23.37 -42.66
C LYS A 380 -10.28 22.04 -43.33
N ALA A 381 -8.98 21.79 -43.45
CA ALA A 381 -8.46 20.52 -43.91
C ALA A 381 -8.86 19.36 -42.99
N SER A 382 -8.78 19.57 -41.67
CA SER A 382 -9.19 18.57 -40.69
C SER A 382 -10.68 18.26 -40.76
N ASP A 383 -11.54 19.26 -40.88
CA ASP A 383 -12.99 19.08 -40.97
C ASP A 383 -13.36 18.28 -42.21
N MET A 384 -12.75 18.59 -43.36
CA MET A 384 -12.92 17.81 -44.59
C MET A 384 -12.49 16.34 -44.43
N MET A 385 -11.31 16.10 -43.84
CA MET A 385 -10.84 14.73 -43.59
C MET A 385 -11.76 13.95 -42.64
N VAL A 386 -12.33 14.62 -41.63
CA VAL A 386 -13.30 14.01 -40.70
C VAL A 386 -14.54 13.55 -41.47
N ASP A 387 -15.10 14.44 -42.29
CA ASP A 387 -16.32 14.15 -43.05
C ASP A 387 -16.10 13.00 -44.04
N SER A 388 -15.00 13.05 -44.81
CA SER A 388 -14.64 12.00 -45.77
C SER A 388 -14.46 10.63 -45.13
N LEU A 389 -13.65 10.53 -44.06
CA LEU A 389 -13.41 9.25 -43.40
C LEU A 389 -14.64 8.73 -42.65
N THR A 390 -15.45 9.62 -42.06
CA THR A 390 -16.69 9.23 -41.39
C THR A 390 -17.70 8.67 -42.39
N GLN A 391 -17.85 9.31 -43.55
CA GLN A 391 -18.70 8.81 -44.63
C GLN A 391 -18.21 7.45 -45.16
N LEU A 392 -16.91 7.27 -45.34
CA LEU A 392 -16.32 5.99 -45.74
C LEU A 392 -16.65 4.88 -44.74
N ILE A 393 -16.45 5.14 -43.44
CA ILE A 393 -16.74 4.15 -42.38
C ILE A 393 -18.24 3.83 -42.32
N ALA A 394 -19.10 4.84 -42.46
CA ALA A 394 -20.54 4.66 -42.50
C ALA A 394 -20.96 3.74 -43.66
N ARG A 395 -20.44 3.98 -44.88
CA ARG A 395 -20.70 3.13 -46.05
C ARG A 395 -20.21 1.69 -45.85
N LYS A 396 -19.00 1.50 -45.31
CA LYS A 396 -18.47 0.16 -45.00
C LYS A 396 -19.32 -0.57 -43.97
N ARG A 397 -19.91 0.13 -42.99
CA ARG A 397 -20.86 -0.47 -42.03
C ARG A 397 -22.18 -0.85 -42.70
N SER A 398 -22.72 0.02 -43.55
CA SER A 398 -23.95 -0.26 -44.30
C SER A 398 -23.82 -1.41 -45.29
N LYS A 399 -22.64 -1.65 -45.89
CA LYS A 399 -22.39 -2.82 -46.76
C LYS A 399 -22.26 -4.14 -45.97
N LYS A 400 -22.05 -4.11 -44.65
CA LYS A 400 -21.75 -5.29 -43.80
C LYS A 400 -22.94 -5.73 -42.91
N ASN A 401 -23.93 -4.85 -42.74
CA ASN A 401 -25.28 -5.18 -42.26
C ASN A 401 -26.17 -5.51 -43.45
#